data_AF-A0A7C9F3D2-F1
#
_entry.id   AF-A0A7C9F3D2-F1
#
_cell.length_a   1.000
_cell.length_b   1.000
_cell.length_c   1.000
_cell.angle_alpha   90.00
_cell.angle_beta   90.00
_cell.angle_gamma   90.00
#
_symmetry.space_group_name_H-M   'P 1'
#
loop_
_entity.id
_entity.type
_entity.pdbx_description
1 polymer ?
#
loop_
_entity_poly.entity_id
_entity_poly.type
_entity_poly.pdbx_seq_one_letter_code
_entity_poly.pdbx_strand_id
1 'polypeptide(L)'
;MKLSTSGLGQQGHEGGEKKCLNSELWHACAGPLVCLPTAGSRVVYFPQGHSEQVAASTNRDVDGQIPNYPNLPPQLICQLHNVTMHADVETDEVYAQMTLQPLSPPE
;
A
#
# COMPACT_ATOMS: atom_id res chain seq x y z
N MET A 1 32.10 4.23 -11.51
CA MET A 1 30.93 3.33 -11.57
C MET A 1 30.03 3.82 -12.68
N LYS A 2 29.65 2.95 -13.63
CA LYS A 2 28.83 3.32 -14.80
C LYS A 2 27.37 3.38 -14.36
N LEU A 3 26.71 4.53 -14.55
CA LEU A 3 25.27 4.68 -14.40
C LEU A 3 24.62 4.19 -15.69
N SER A 4 23.91 3.07 -15.61
CA SER A 4 23.12 2.55 -16.71
C SER A 4 21.81 3.33 -16.79
N THR A 5 21.59 3.97 -17.93
CA THR A 5 20.33 4.56 -18.35
C THR A 5 19.44 3.47 -18.98
N SER A 6 18.25 3.29 -18.43
CA SER A 6 17.11 2.60 -19.03
C SER A 6 15.91 3.46 -18.65
N GLY A 7 15.04 3.98 -19.50
CA GLY A 7 14.73 3.79 -20.91
C GLY A 7 13.28 4.27 -21.02
N LEU A 8 13.04 5.32 -21.82
CA LEU A 8 11.74 5.95 -22.02
C LEU A 8 10.65 4.94 -22.37
N GLY A 9 9.52 5.03 -21.68
CA GLY A 9 8.22 4.57 -22.15
C GLY A 9 7.22 5.72 -22.04
N GLN A 10 7.26 6.65 -23.01
CA GLN A 10 6.16 7.60 -23.22
C GLN A 10 5.05 6.90 -23.99
N GLN A 11 3.84 6.89 -23.44
CA GLN A 11 2.61 6.84 -24.22
C GLN A 11 1.74 7.99 -23.75
N GLY A 12 1.49 8.94 -24.65
CA GLY A 12 0.58 10.05 -24.42
C GLY A 12 -0.88 9.59 -24.50
N HIS A 13 -1.72 10.15 -23.62
CA HIS A 13 -3.15 10.33 -23.87
C HIS A 13 -3.62 11.56 -23.08
N GLU A 14 -4.12 12.57 -23.80
CA GLU A 14 -4.75 13.76 -23.25
C GLU A 14 -6.06 13.40 -22.54
N GLY A 15 -6.16 13.72 -21.25
CA GLY A 15 -7.33 13.43 -20.43
C GLY A 15 -7.05 13.59 -18.95
N GLY A 16 -6.87 14.86 -18.51
CA GLY A 16 -6.63 15.22 -17.11
C GLY A 16 -5.35 14.59 -16.55
N GLU A 17 -4.24 15.31 -16.60
CA GLU A 17 -2.94 14.89 -16.07
C GLU A 17 -3.08 14.46 -14.61
N LYS A 18 -3.28 13.15 -14.37
CA LYS A 18 -3.12 12.56 -13.04
C LYS A 18 -1.64 12.65 -12.75
N LYS A 19 -1.21 13.72 -12.09
CA LYS A 19 0.17 13.91 -11.65
C LYS A 19 0.58 12.69 -10.84
N CYS A 20 1.32 11.77 -11.45
CA CYS A 20 1.92 10.65 -10.74
C CYS A 20 3.01 11.20 -9.82
N LEU A 21 2.94 10.86 -8.52
CA LEU A 21 4.02 11.20 -7.60
C LEU A 21 5.31 10.48 -8.01
N ASN A 22 6.44 11.18 -7.86
CA ASN A 22 7.75 10.59 -8.07
C ASN A 22 8.00 9.51 -7.00
N SER A 23 8.34 8.28 -7.43
CA SER A 23 8.50 7.15 -6.53
C SER A 23 9.69 7.28 -5.58
N GLU A 24 10.81 7.85 -6.03
CA GLU A 24 11.99 8.05 -5.20
C GLU A 24 11.72 9.06 -4.08
N LEU A 25 11.05 10.17 -4.43
CA LEU A 25 10.63 11.17 -3.46
C LEU A 25 9.65 10.58 -2.43
N TRP A 26 8.67 9.80 -2.89
CA TRP A 26 7.71 9.15 -1.99
C TRP A 26 8.41 8.23 -0.98
N HIS A 27 9.37 7.40 -1.42
CA HIS A 27 10.15 6.55 -0.52
C HIS A 27 11.06 7.35 0.42
N ALA A 28 11.64 8.45 -0.06
CA ALA A 28 12.44 9.34 0.78
C ALA A 28 11.60 9.95 1.92
N CYS A 29 10.33 10.28 1.68
CA CYS A 29 9.41 10.76 2.70
C CYS A 29 8.89 9.64 3.62
N ALA A 30 8.58 8.46 3.07
CA ALA A 30 8.05 7.34 3.84
C ALA A 30 9.06 6.77 4.85
N GLY A 31 10.35 6.91 4.56
CA GLY A 31 11.45 6.54 5.44
C GLY A 31 12.14 5.24 5.03
N PRO A 32 13.38 5.01 5.51
CA PRO A 32 14.27 3.96 5.01
C PRO A 32 13.82 2.53 5.36
N LEU A 33 12.86 2.38 6.28
CA LEU A 33 12.32 1.09 6.67
C LEU A 33 11.09 0.67 5.85
N VAL A 34 10.59 1.55 4.98
CA VAL A 34 9.40 1.28 4.18
C VAL A 34 9.78 0.55 2.89
N CYS A 35 9.14 -0.60 2.67
CA CYS A 35 9.20 -1.33 1.41
C CYS A 35 7.79 -1.69 0.96
N LEU A 36 7.45 -1.36 -0.30
CA LEU A 36 6.17 -1.73 -0.89
C LEU A 36 6.29 -3.03 -1.68
N PRO A 37 5.32 -3.96 -1.58
CA PRO A 37 5.30 -5.16 -2.40
C PRO A 37 5.08 -4.82 -3.88
N THR A 38 5.61 -5.64 -4.78
CA THR A 38 5.42 -5.46 -6.22
C THR A 38 4.02 -5.89 -6.64
N ALA A 39 3.33 -5.09 -7.46
CA ALA A 39 2.06 -5.51 -8.07
C ALA A 39 2.23 -6.84 -8.82
N GLY A 40 1.26 -7.74 -8.71
CA GLY A 40 1.36 -9.11 -9.22
C GLY A 40 1.99 -10.12 -8.24
N SER A 41 2.54 -9.68 -7.09
CA SER A 41 3.03 -10.59 -6.05
C SER A 41 1.90 -11.20 -5.19
N ARG A 42 2.22 -12.31 -4.54
CA ARG A 42 1.41 -12.87 -3.45
C ARG A 42 1.87 -12.27 -2.12
N VAL A 43 0.92 -11.82 -1.32
CA VAL A 43 1.16 -11.22 0.00
C VAL A 43 0.26 -11.87 1.04
N VAL A 44 0.64 -11.75 2.31
CA VAL A 44 -0.23 -12.11 3.43
C VAL A 44 -0.77 -10.82 4.04
N TYR A 45 -2.09 -10.67 4.03
CA TYR A 45 -2.79 -9.58 4.72
C TYR A 45 -3.17 -10.02 6.13
N PHE A 46 -2.77 -9.21 7.12
CA PHE A 46 -3.08 -9.42 8.53
C PHE A 46 -4.13 -8.39 8.96
N PRO A 47 -5.43 -8.76 9.10
CA PRO A 47 -6.46 -7.83 9.52
C PRO A 47 -6.16 -7.14 10.86
N GLN A 48 -5.52 -7.85 11.80
CA GLN A 48 -5.11 -7.29 13.09
C GLN A 48 -4.13 -6.11 12.91
N GLY A 49 -3.08 -6.26 12.09
CA GLY A 49 -2.12 -5.18 11.85
C GLY A 49 -2.76 -3.95 11.19
N HIS A 50 -3.79 -4.16 10.35
CA HIS A 50 -4.59 -3.05 9.82
C HIS A 50 -5.39 -2.35 10.93
N SER A 51 -6.04 -3.09 11.83
CA SER A 51 -6.74 -2.50 12.98
C SER A 51 -5.79 -1.70 13.89
N GLU A 52 -4.58 -2.20 14.13
CA GLU A 52 -3.54 -1.49 14.89
C GLU A 52 -3.15 -0.16 14.20
N GLN A 53 -2.96 -0.16 12.88
CA GLN A 53 -2.68 1.05 12.11
C GLN A 53 -3.83 2.08 12.20
N VAL A 54 -5.08 1.63 12.08
CA VAL A 54 -6.26 2.51 12.19
C VAL A 54 -6.41 3.09 13.60
N ALA A 55 -6.14 2.31 14.63
CA ALA A 55 -6.18 2.79 16.02
C ALA A 55 -5.12 3.88 16.23
N ALA A 56 -3.89 3.65 15.76
CA ALA A 56 -2.79 4.61 15.84
C ALA A 56 -3.09 5.93 15.11
N SER A 57 -3.69 5.89 13.91
CA SER A 57 -3.99 7.10 13.14
C SER A 57 -5.20 7.89 13.66
N THR A 58 -6.14 7.21 14.33
CA THR A 58 -7.36 7.86 14.87
C THR A 58 -7.23 8.32 16.32
N ASN A 59 -6.06 8.17 16.95
CA ASN A 59 -5.82 8.41 18.38
C ASN A 59 -6.87 7.73 19.28
N ARG A 60 -7.32 6.54 18.88
CA ARG A 60 -8.22 5.72 19.69
C ARG A 60 -7.38 4.70 20.45
N ASP A 61 -7.61 4.58 21.75
CA ASP A 61 -6.98 3.53 22.53
C ASP A 61 -7.23 2.16 21.89
N VAL A 62 -6.17 1.37 21.73
CA VAL A 62 -6.21 -0.01 21.20
C VAL A 62 -7.08 -0.93 22.09
N ASP A 63 -7.46 -0.47 23.28
CA ASP A 63 -8.39 -1.14 24.20
C ASP A 63 -9.86 -1.03 23.74
N GLY A 64 -10.15 -0.27 22.67
CA GLY A 64 -11.41 -0.34 21.97
C GLY A 64 -11.57 -1.74 21.37
N GLN A 65 -12.44 -2.56 21.96
CA GLN A 65 -12.72 -3.94 21.51
C GLN A 65 -12.68 -4.04 19.98
N ILE A 66 -11.64 -4.71 19.46
CA ILE A 66 -11.61 -5.10 18.05
C ILE A 66 -12.88 -5.94 17.83
N PRO A 67 -13.77 -5.55 16.90
CA PRO A 67 -14.99 -6.31 16.67
C PRO A 67 -14.61 -7.76 16.35
N ASN A 68 -15.26 -8.71 17.03
CA ASN A 68 -15.02 -10.11 16.73
C ASN A 68 -15.61 -10.42 15.35
N TYR A 69 -14.74 -10.79 14.41
CA TYR A 69 -15.13 -11.25 13.07
C TYR A 69 -14.93 -12.78 13.01
N PRO A 70 -15.89 -13.59 13.47
CA PRO A 70 -15.70 -15.04 13.63
C PRO A 70 -15.40 -15.77 12.31
N ASN A 71 -15.76 -15.18 11.17
CA ASN A 71 -15.52 -15.73 9.84
C ASN A 71 -14.30 -15.12 9.14
N LEU A 72 -13.54 -14.24 9.81
CA LEU A 72 -12.36 -13.61 9.24
C LEU A 72 -11.10 -14.35 9.72
N PRO A 73 -10.37 -15.03 8.84
CA PRO A 73 -9.09 -15.62 9.19
C PRO A 73 -8.09 -14.55 9.67
N PRO A 74 -7.19 -14.87 10.62
CA PRO A 74 -6.16 -13.94 11.10
C PRO A 74 -5.11 -13.61 10.02
N GLN A 75 -5.07 -14.40 8.95
CA GLN A 75 -4.14 -14.26 7.83
C GLN A 75 -4.87 -14.59 6.53
N LEU A 76 -4.76 -13.70 5.55
CA LEU A 76 -5.35 -13.88 4.23
C LEU A 76 -4.24 -13.87 3.17
N ILE A 77 -4.09 -14.97 2.43
CA ILE A 77 -3.21 -15.00 1.27
C ILE A 77 -3.92 -14.25 0.15
N CYS A 78 -3.29 -13.20 -0.37
CA CYS A 78 -3.89 -12.32 -1.38
C CYS A 78 -3.00 -12.21 -2.62
N GLN A 79 -3.65 -12.04 -3.77
CA GLN A 79 -3.03 -11.51 -4.97
C GLN A 79 -3.06 -9.98 -4.93
N LEU A 80 -1.89 -9.36 -4.95
CA LEU A 80 -1.79 -7.90 -5.04
C LEU A 80 -1.99 -7.46 -6.48
N HIS A 81 -3.06 -6.71 -6.74
CA HIS A 81 -3.42 -6.24 -8.08
C HIS A 81 -2.75 -4.93 -8.44
N ASN A 82 -2.70 -4.00 -7.49
CA ASN A 82 -2.20 -2.66 -7.72
C ASN A 82 -1.62 -2.05 -6.45
N VAL A 83 -0.62 -1.18 -6.63
CA VAL A 83 -0.04 -0.32 -5.60
C VAL A 83 0.08 1.07 -6.19
N THR A 84 -0.51 2.04 -5.52
CA THR A 84 -0.41 3.46 -5.90
C THR A 84 0.09 4.27 -4.72
N MET A 85 0.93 5.26 -5.01
CA MET A 85 1.58 6.12 -4.03
C MET A 85 0.90 7.49 -4.06
N HIS A 86 0.59 8.00 -2.87
CA HIS A 86 -0.14 9.24 -2.66
C HIS A 86 0.50 10.04 -1.53
N ALA A 87 0.15 11.33 -1.47
CA ALA A 87 0.44 12.22 -0.37
C ALA A 87 -0.84 13.00 -0.06
N ASP A 88 -1.16 13.15 1.21
CA ASP A 88 -2.24 14.03 1.65
C ASP A 88 -1.86 15.49 1.35
N VAL A 89 -2.80 16.26 0.78
CA VAL A 89 -2.53 17.62 0.30
C VAL A 89 -2.51 18.67 1.42
N GLU A 90 -3.04 18.34 2.60
CA GLU A 90 -3.07 19.22 3.76
C GLU A 90 -1.96 18.89 4.75
N THR A 91 -1.64 17.61 4.94
CA THR A 91 -0.69 17.16 5.97
C THR A 91 0.68 16.74 5.44
N ASP A 92 0.84 16.63 4.12
CA ASP A 92 2.02 16.05 3.45
C ASP A 92 2.30 14.58 3.86
N GLU A 93 1.36 13.92 4.53
CA GLU A 93 1.52 12.52 4.93
C GLU A 93 1.47 11.61 3.69
N VAL A 94 2.54 10.82 3.50
CA VAL A 94 2.62 9.86 2.40
C VAL A 94 1.91 8.56 2.75
N TYR A 95 1.09 8.06 1.83
CA TYR A 95 0.40 6.77 1.99
C TYR A 95 0.38 5.97 0.69
N ALA A 96 0.25 4.65 0.82
CA ALA A 96 0.12 3.73 -0.31
C ALA A 96 -1.26 3.08 -0.31
N GLN A 97 -1.93 3.08 -1.46
CA GLN A 97 -3.17 2.34 -1.66
C GLN A 97 -2.87 1.03 -2.37
N MET A 98 -3.25 -0.08 -1.74
CA MET A 98 -3.10 -1.43 -2.27
C MET A 98 -4.45 -2.07 -2.56
N THR A 99 -4.58 -2.73 -3.70
CA THR A 99 -5.77 -3.52 -4.04
C THR A 99 -5.44 -5.00 -3.92
N LEU A 100 -6.07 -5.67 -2.96
CA LEU A 100 -5.84 -7.08 -2.64
C LEU A 100 -7.06 -7.92 -3.01
N GLN A 101 -6.82 -9.05 -3.69
CA GLN A 101 -7.84 -10.09 -3.88
C GLN A 101 -7.47 -11.30 -3.02
N PRO A 102 -8.31 -11.68 -2.04
CA PRO A 102 -8.12 -12.93 -1.29
C PRO A 102 -8.11 -14.13 -2.23
N LEU A 103 -7.16 -15.03 -2.03
CA LEU A 103 -7.08 -16.32 -2.71
C LEU A 103 -7.77 -17.37 -1.84
N SER A 104 -8.53 -18.25 -2.47
CA SER A 104 -9.05 -19.45 -1.80
C SER A 104 -7.87 -20.31 -1.31
N PRO A 105 -8.00 -20.98 -0.15
CA PRO A 105 -7.01 -21.98 0.26
C PRO A 105 -6.82 -23.00 -0.88
N PRO A 106 -5.60 -23.50 -1.12
CA PRO A 106 -5.44 -24.65 -2.00
C PRO A 106 -6.30 -25.81 -1.46
N GLU A 107 -7.07 -26.43 -2.35
CA GLU A 107 -7.89 -27.62 -2.07
C GLU A 107 -7.04 -28.79 -1.56
#